data_AF-A0A816IRB6-F1
#
_entry.id   AF-A0A816IRB6-F1
#
_cell.length_a   1.000
_cell.length_b   1.000
_cell.length_c   1.000
_cell.angle_alpha   90.00
_cell.angle_beta   90.00
_cell.angle_gamma   90.00
#
_symmetry.space_group_name_H-M   'P 1'
#
loop_
_entity.id
_entity.type
_entity.pdbx_description
1 polymer ?
#
loop_
_entity_poly.entity_id
_entity_poly.type
_entity_poly.pdbx_seq_one_letter_code
_entity_poly.pdbx_strand_id
1 'polypeptide(L)' 'FIDDIKPGNNSYKLKVQVMKLWKLWRSKKVVSIEMVLVDATGTRIHASIDEDLIQIYEGKVFEGDAFFISN' A
#
# COMPACT_ATOMS: atom_id res chain seq x y z
N PHE A 1 4.87 0.65 14.63
CA PHE A 1 5.45 -0.11 13.50
C PHE A 1 4.38 -1.01 12.91
N ILE A 2 4.64 -1.71 11.80
CA ILE A 2 3.64 -2.65 11.25
C ILE A 2 3.27 -3.70 12.31
N ASP A 3 4.25 -4.13 13.11
CA ASP A 3 4.06 -5.11 14.18
C ASP A 3 3.16 -4.61 15.33
N ASP A 4 3.04 -3.29 15.52
CA ASP A 4 2.17 -2.71 16.55
C ASP A 4 0.69 -2.65 16.14
N ILE A 5 0.35 -2.98 14.88
CA ILE A 5 -1.02 -2.93 14.40
C ILE A 5 -1.78 -4.13 15.00
N LYS A 6 -2.73 -3.83 15.88
CA LYS A 6 -3.63 -4.83 16.44
C LYS A 6 -4.91 -4.94 15.61
N PRO A 7 -5.37 -6.16 15.27
CA PRO A 7 -6.65 -6.34 14.62
C PRO A 7 -7.77 -5.73 15.50
N GLY A 8 -8.56 -4.83 14.92
CA GLY A 8 -9.64 -4.10 15.60
C GLY A 8 -9.27 -2.70 16.11
N ASN A 9 -8.00 -2.29 16.05
CA ASN A 9 -7.62 -0.91 16.31
C ASN A 9 -7.54 -0.13 14.99
N ASN A 10 -8.54 0.70 14.72
CA ASN A 10 -8.57 1.51 13.50
C ASN A 10 -7.68 2.74 13.58
N SER A 11 -7.24 3.18 14.77
CA SER A 11 -6.36 4.35 14.87
C SER A 11 -4.90 3.92 14.82
N TYR A 12 -4.29 4.07 13.64
CA TYR A 12 -2.87 3.85 13.45
C TYR A 12 -2.28 4.89 12.51
N LYS A 13 -0.99 5.17 12.67
CA LYS A 13 -0.21 5.97 11.72
C LYS A 13 1.15 5.33 11.54
N LEU A 14 1.43 4.89 10.31
CA LEU A 14 2.60 4.09 9.98
C LEU A 14 3.37 4.78 8.88
N LYS A 15 4.69 4.92 9.06
CA LYS A 15 5.59 5.32 7.99
C LYS A 15 6.09 4.08 7.27
N VAL A 16 5.78 3.98 5.99
CA VAL A 16 6.17 2.85 5.15
C VAL A 16 6.73 3.32 3.82
N GLN A 17 7.53 2.49 3.21
CA GLN A 17 8.08 2.68 1.87
C GLN A 17 7.55 1.60 0.93
N VAL A 18 7.22 1.98 -0.30
CA VAL A 18 6.85 1.05 -1.37
C VAL A 18 8.11 0.34 -1.83
N MET A 19 8.27 -0.90 -1.42
CA MET A 19 9.37 -1.73 -1.84
C MET A 19 9.15 -2.28 -3.26
N LYS A 20 7.92 -2.65 -3.57
CA LYS A 20 7.55 -3.19 -4.87
C LYS A 20 6.11 -2.82 -5.21
N LEU A 21 5.83 -2.49 -6.46
CA LEU A 21 4.49 -2.13 -6.93
C LEU A 21 4.22 -2.77 -8.29
N TRP A 22 3.04 -3.36 -8.44
CA TRP A 22 2.60 -3.91 -9.71
C TRP A 22 1.10 -3.75 -9.87
N LYS A 23 0.66 -3.77 -11.13
CA LYS A 23 -0.74 -3.62 -11.50
C LYS A 23 -1.30 -4.98 -11.89
N LEU A 24 -2.44 -5.36 -11.32
CA LEU A 24 -3.21 -6.50 -11.80
C LEU A 24 -4.13 -6.05 -12.92
N TRP A 25 -4.00 -6.71 -14.07
CA TRP A 25 -4.77 -6.43 -15.27
C TRP A 25 -5.82 -7.51 -15.48
N ARG A 26 -7.05 -7.10 -15.74
CA ARG A 26 -8.11 -7.99 -16.25
C ARG A 26 -8.53 -7.49 -17.61
N SER A 27 -8.29 -8.32 -18.63
CA SER A 27 -8.52 -7.99 -20.04
C SER A 27 -7.78 -6.72 -20.47
N LYS A 28 -8.44 -5.55 -20.44
CA LYS A 28 -7.87 -4.25 -20.86
C LYS A 28 -7.93 -3.18 -19.75
N LYS A 29 -8.27 -3.56 -18.52
CA LYS A 29 -8.43 -2.65 -17.38
C LYS A 29 -7.56 -3.09 -16.22
N VAL A 30 -6.98 -2.13 -15.51
CA VAL A 30 -6.32 -2.38 -14.22
C VAL A 30 -7.41 -2.59 -13.17
N VAL A 31 -7.40 -3.74 -12.52
CA VAL A 31 -8.40 -4.11 -11.50
C VAL A 31 -7.92 -3.90 -10.07
N SER A 32 -6.60 -3.94 -9.86
CA SER A 32 -6.01 -3.52 -8.59
C SER A 32 -4.56 -3.09 -8.79
N ILE A 33 -4.07 -2.27 -7.86
CA ILE A 33 -2.64 -1.99 -7.71
C ILE A 33 -2.18 -2.70 -6.45
N GLU A 34 -1.30 -3.68 -6.61
CA GLU A 34 -0.71 -4.43 -5.51
C GLU A 34 0.65 -3.84 -5.18
N MET A 35 0.99 -3.83 -3.89
CA MET A 35 2.27 -3.34 -3.43
C MET A 35 2.77 -4.07 -2.19
N VAL A 36 4.09 -4.12 -2.06
CA VAL A 36 4.77 -4.51 -0.82
C VAL A 36 5.28 -3.25 -0.15
N LEU A 37 4.80 -3.02 1.06
CA LEU A 37 5.22 -1.93 1.92
C LEU A 37 6.24 -2.46 2.93
N VAL A 38 7.24 -1.65 3.25
CA VAL A 38 8.24 -1.94 4.27
C VAL A 38 8.32 -0.79 5.26
N ASP A 39 8.38 -1.07 6.56
CA ASP A 39 8.62 -0.01 7.55
C ASP A 39 10.12 0.16 7.88
N ALA A 40 10.42 1.04 8.85
CA ALA A 40 11.79 1.32 9.26
C ALA A 40 12.53 0.14 9.95
N THR A 41 11.82 -0.85 10.50
CA THR A 41 12.42 -2.06 11.08
C THR A 41 12.65 -3.15 10.05
N GLY A 42 12.17 -2.97 8.81
CA GLY A 42 12.28 -3.95 7.74
C GLY A 42 11.10 -4.93 7.69
N THR A 43 10.08 -4.74 8.53
CA THR A 43 8.84 -5.53 8.46
C THR A 43 8.10 -5.22 7.16
N ARG A 44 7.63 -6.26 6.48
CA ARG A 44 6.97 -6.16 5.17
C ARG A 44 5.50 -6.50 5.29
N ILE A 45 4.64 -5.71 4.68
CA ILE A 45 3.21 -5.97 4.58
C ILE A 45 2.76 -5.85 3.13
N HIS A 46 1.87 -6.73 2.72
CA HIS A 46 1.22 -6.65 1.42
C HIS A 46 -0.01 -5.73 1.51
N ALA A 47 -0.17 -4.85 0.53
CA ALA A 47 -1.29 -3.94 0.43
C ALA A 47 -1.82 -3.90 -1.01
N SER A 48 -3.12 -3.65 -1.15
CA SER A 48 -3.81 -3.56 -2.43
C SER A 48 -4.64 -2.27 -2.47
N ILE A 49 -4.71 -1.66 -3.65
CA ILE A 49 -5.66 -0.58 -3.97
C ILE A 49 -6.69 -1.17 -4.93
N ASP A 50 -7.93 -1.23 -4.48
CA ASP A 50 -9.06 -1.72 -5.26
C ASP A 50 -9.44 -0.77 -6.41
N GLU A 51 -10.16 -1.32 -7.39
CA GLU A 51 -10.55 -0.67 -8.64
C GLU A 51 -11.11 0.75 -8.47
N ASP A 52 -11.97 0.95 -7.47
CA ASP A 52 -12.64 2.22 -7.18
C ASP A 52 -11.67 3.34 -6.80
N LEU A 53 -10.49 2.98 -6.27
CA LEU A 53 -9.48 3.91 -5.79
C LEU A 53 -8.31 4.07 -6.76
N ILE A 54 -8.19 3.22 -7.78
CA ILE A 54 -7.09 3.27 -8.75
C ILE A 54 -6.99 4.65 -9.41
N GLN A 55 -8.11 5.21 -9.85
CA GLN A 55 -8.12 6.52 -10.54
C GLN A 55 -7.54 7.65 -9.67
N ILE A 56 -7.60 7.51 -8.34
CA ILE A 56 -7.11 8.51 -7.39
C ILE A 56 -5.61 8.33 -7.12
N TYR A 57 -5.13 7.08 -7.07
CA TYR A 57 -3.81 6.73 -6.56
C TYR A 57 -2.79 6.25 -7.60
N GLU A 58 -3.22 5.88 -8.81
CA GLU A 58 -2.33 5.33 -9.85
C GLU A 58 -1.15 6.26 -10.20
N GLY A 59 -1.36 7.58 -10.16
CA GLY A 59 -0.32 8.58 -10.40
C GLY A 59 0.32 9.16 -9.14
N LYS A 60 0.02 8.61 -7.95
CA LYS A 60 0.49 9.14 -6.66
C LYS A 60 1.38 8.17 -5.88
N VAL A 61 1.50 6.92 -6.34
CA VAL A 61 2.23 5.87 -5.65
C VAL A 61 3.25 5.28 -6.61
N PHE A 62 4.53 5.37 -6.25
CA PHE A 62 5.63 4.84 -7.05
C PHE A 62 6.52 3.93 -6.21
N GLU A 63 7.23 3.01 -6.88
CA GLU A 63 8.25 2.19 -6.21
C GLU A 63 9.35 3.09 -5.66
N GLY A 64 9.73 2.86 -4.40
CA GLY A 64 10.71 3.68 -3.67
C GLY A 64 10.11 4.82 -2.86
N ASP A 65 8.86 5.22 -3.09
CA ASP A 65 8.22 6.29 -2.32
C ASP A 65 7.96 5.87 -0.88
N ALA A 66 8.12 6.82 0.04
CA ALA A 66 7.77 6.65 1.45
C ALA A 66 6.65 7.59 1.85
N PHE A 67 5.60 7.05 2.46
CA PHE A 67 4.43 7.81 2.90
C PHE A 67 3.91 7.32 4.25
N PHE A 68 3.00 8.12 4.81
CA PHE A 68 2.28 7.77 6.02
C PHE A 68 0.93 7.16 5.66
N ILE A 69 0.67 5.95 6.14
CA ILE A 69 -0.66 5.34 6.09
C ILE A 69 -1.31 5.55 7.45
N SER A 70 -2.54 6.03 7.45
CA SER A 70 -3.35 6.18 8.66
C SER A 70 -4.81 5.87 8.41
N ASN A 71 -5.50 5.44 9.47
CA ASN A 71 -6.93 5.21 9.55
C ASN A 71 -7.44 5.87 10.85
#